data_AF-A0A947XZK7-F1
#
_entry.id   AF-A0A947XZK7-F1
#
_cell.length_a   1.000
_cell.length_b   1.000
_cell.length_c   1.000
_cell.angle_alpha   90.00
_cell.angle_beta   90.00
_cell.angle_gamma   90.00
#
_symmetry.space_group_name_H-M   'P 1'
#
loop_
_entity.id
_entity.type
_entity.pdbx_description
1 polymer ?
#
loop_
_entity_poly.entity_id
_entity_poly.type
_entity_poly.pdbx_seq_one_letter_code
_entity_poly.pdbx_strand_id
1 'polypeptide(L)'
;VESLVPALLLLVLAGALAGYFVVPMNALLQHRGHLLMGAGHSIAQQNFNENISILLLTGAYALMVRADWHIHTIIWIFGLFISSVMTAIWLRHRHDVVH
;
A
#
# COMPACT_ATOMS: atom_id res chain seq x y z
N VAL A 1 7.67 18.50 -24.63
CA VAL A 1 7.88 17.05 -24.47
C VAL A 1 8.75 16.87 -23.25
N GLU A 2 8.13 16.89 -22.08
CA GLU A 2 8.82 16.66 -20.81
C GLU A 2 9.48 15.29 -20.86
N SER A 3 10.68 15.20 -20.31
CA SER A 3 11.67 14.16 -20.58
C SER A 3 11.14 12.75 -20.34
N LEU A 4 10.79 12.06 -21.43
CA LEU A 4 10.25 10.69 -21.46
C LEU A 4 11.17 9.68 -20.77
N VAL A 5 12.49 9.88 -20.88
CA VAL A 5 13.50 8.97 -20.31
C VAL A 5 13.47 8.95 -18.78
N PRO A 6 13.55 10.09 -18.06
CA PRO A 6 13.32 10.14 -16.61
C PRO A 6 11.99 9.53 -16.15
N ALA A 7 10.88 9.81 -16.84
CA ALA A 7 9.58 9.25 -16.49
C ALA A 7 9.57 7.72 -16.62
N LEU A 8 10.15 7.19 -17.69
CA LEU A 8 10.29 5.74 -17.90
C LEU A 8 11.13 5.09 -16.81
N LEU A 9 12.29 5.68 -16.49
CA LEU A 9 13.19 5.17 -15.45
C LEU A 9 12.49 5.15 -14.07
N LEU A 10 11.80 6.23 -13.72
CA LEU A 10 11.03 6.31 -12.47
C LEU A 10 9.92 5.27 -12.43
N LEU A 11 9.19 5.06 -13.53
CA LEU A 11 8.13 4.07 -13.61
C LEU A 11 8.66 2.64 -13.46
N VAL A 12 9.76 2.31 -14.14
CA VAL A 12 10.40 0.99 -14.04
C VAL A 12 10.91 0.73 -12.62
N LEU A 13 11.59 1.71 -12.01
CA LEU A 13 12.08 1.61 -10.63
C LEU A 13 10.93 1.46 -9.64
N ALA A 14 9.88 2.26 -9.76
CA ALA A 14 8.70 2.17 -8.90
C ALA A 14 8.03 0.80 -9.02
N GLY A 15 7.86 0.28 -10.24
CA GLY A 15 7.30 -1.05 -10.49
C GLY A 15 8.17 -2.18 -9.92
N ALA A 16 9.49 -2.10 -10.12
CA ALA A 16 10.43 -3.10 -9.60
C ALA A 16 10.41 -3.14 -8.06
N LEU A 17 10.45 -1.98 -7.40
CA LEU A 17 10.36 -1.88 -5.95
C LEU A 17 9.00 -2.37 -5.44
N ALA A 18 7.89 -1.94 -6.06
CA ALA A 18 6.56 -2.39 -5.68
C ALA A 18 6.43 -3.92 -5.79
N GLY A 19 6.90 -4.53 -6.88
CA GLY A 19 6.91 -5.99 -7.04
C GLY A 19 7.76 -6.69 -5.98
N TYR A 20 8.96 -6.16 -5.71
CA TYR A 20 9.87 -6.71 -4.70
C TYR A 20 9.25 -6.70 -3.28
N PHE A 21 8.46 -5.68 -2.92
CA PHE A 21 7.86 -5.59 -1.58
C PHE A 21 6.48 -6.26 -1.49
N VAL A 22 5.58 -6.02 -2.45
CA VAL A 22 4.17 -6.44 -2.35
C VAL A 22 4.04 -7.96 -2.48
N VAL A 23 4.81 -8.60 -3.35
CA VAL A 23 4.69 -10.05 -3.58
C VAL A 23 5.09 -10.86 -2.33
N PRO A 24 6.27 -10.65 -1.70
CA PRO A 24 6.62 -11.36 -0.48
C PRO A 24 5.72 -11.00 0.70
N MET A 25 5.29 -9.74 0.82
CA MET A 25 4.39 -9.32 1.89
C MET A 25 3.04 -10.04 1.81
N ASN A 26 2.45 -10.14 0.62
CA ASN A 26 1.20 -10.85 0.44
C ASN A 26 1.36 -12.34 0.76
N ALA A 27 2.47 -12.97 0.37
CA ALA A 27 2.75 -14.36 0.73
C ALA A 27 2.93 -14.56 2.25
N LEU A 28 3.65 -13.66 2.93
CA LEU A 28 3.86 -13.67 4.38
C LEU A 28 2.55 -13.51 5.16
N LEU A 29 1.69 -12.57 4.75
CA LEU A 29 0.40 -12.34 5.38
C LEU A 29 -0.55 -13.54 5.17
N GLN A 30 -0.54 -14.15 3.98
CA GLN A 30 -1.31 -15.37 3.71
C GLN A 30 -0.81 -16.54 4.54
N HIS A 31 0.51 -16.70 4.68
CA HIS A 31 1.08 -17.75 5.51
C HIS A 31 0.74 -17.54 6.99
N ARG A 32 0.91 -16.31 7.51
CA ARG A 32 0.58 -15.97 8.89
C ARG A 32 -0.91 -16.14 9.17
N GLY A 33 -1.77 -15.66 8.28
CA GLY A 33 -3.22 -15.80 8.44
C GLY A 33 -3.67 -17.25 8.29
N HIS A 34 -3.02 -18.06 7.44
CA HIS A 34 -3.27 -19.50 7.35
C HIS A 34 -2.99 -20.21 8.68
N LEU A 35 -1.86 -19.89 9.33
CA LEU A 35 -1.48 -20.44 10.63
C LEU A 35 -2.45 -20.02 11.76
N LEU A 36 -3.04 -18.82 11.66
CA LEU A 36 -3.92 -18.28 12.70
C LEU A 36 -5.41 -18.64 12.52
N MET A 37 -5.91 -18.70 11.29
CA MET A 37 -7.35 -18.73 10.96
C MET A 37 -7.74 -19.82 9.93
N GLY A 38 -6.77 -20.57 9.39
CA GLY A 38 -6.97 -21.54 8.31
C GLY A 38 -6.94 -20.91 6.91
N ALA A 39 -6.69 -21.73 5.88
CA ALA A 39 -6.40 -21.26 4.51
C ALA A 39 -7.53 -20.43 3.89
N GLY A 40 -8.75 -20.95 3.91
CA GLY A 40 -9.89 -20.29 3.27
C GLY A 40 -10.27 -18.96 3.92
N HIS A 41 -10.30 -18.90 5.25
CA HIS A 41 -10.63 -17.68 5.98
C HIS A 41 -9.53 -16.61 5.83
N SER A 42 -8.25 -17.00 5.87
CA SER A 42 -7.14 -16.07 5.67
C SER A 42 -7.14 -15.43 4.29
N ILE A 43 -7.39 -16.22 3.24
CA ILE A 43 -7.41 -15.71 1.86
C ILE A 43 -8.60 -14.76 1.66
N ALA A 44 -9.78 -15.13 2.17
CA ALA A 44 -10.98 -14.31 2.07
C ALA A 44 -10.82 -12.97 2.80
N GLN A 45 -10.26 -12.98 4.02
CA GLN A 45 -10.06 -11.76 4.80
C GLN A 45 -9.01 -10.84 4.18
N GLN A 46 -7.93 -11.40 3.60
CA GLN A 46 -6.94 -10.60 2.90
C GLN A 46 -7.53 -9.93 1.66
N ASN A 47 -8.24 -10.69 0.83
CA ASN A 47 -8.86 -10.14 -0.37
C ASN A 47 -9.92 -9.06 -0.04
N PHE A 48 -10.71 -9.27 1.01
CA PHE A 48 -11.66 -8.27 1.50
C PHE A 48 -10.97 -6.98 1.96
N ASN A 49 -9.91 -7.12 2.78
CA ASN A 49 -9.20 -5.97 3.32
C ASN A 49 -8.44 -5.19 2.23
N GLU A 50 -7.81 -5.87 1.28
CA GLU A 50 -7.16 -5.25 0.12
C GLU A 50 -8.18 -4.49 -0.73
N ASN A 51 -9.32 -5.11 -1.08
CA ASN A 51 -10.35 -4.45 -1.89
C ASN A 51 -10.98 -3.23 -1.20
N ILE A 52 -11.26 -3.31 0.11
CA ILE A 52 -11.75 -2.15 0.86
C ILE A 52 -10.71 -1.04 0.88
N SER A 53 -9.43 -1.37 1.09
CA SER A 53 -8.36 -0.37 1.08
C SER A 53 -8.25 0.34 -0.27
N ILE A 54 -8.32 -0.41 -1.38
CA ILE A 54 -8.34 0.15 -2.74
C ILE A 54 -9.56 1.06 -2.92
N LEU A 55 -10.75 0.62 -2.50
CA LEU A 55 -11.97 1.42 -2.59
C LEU A 55 -11.87 2.72 -1.80
N LEU A 56 -11.38 2.67 -0.56
CA LEU A 56 -11.24 3.84 0.30
C LEU A 56 -10.22 4.84 -0.25
N LEU A 57 -9.03 4.36 -0.65
CA LEU A 57 -7.97 5.22 -1.17
C LEU A 57 -8.35 5.82 -2.52
N THR A 58 -8.95 5.03 -3.41
CA THR A 58 -9.42 5.51 -4.72
C THR A 58 -10.62 6.45 -4.56
N GLY A 59 -11.52 6.18 -3.62
CA GLY A 59 -12.64 7.06 -3.29
C GLY A 59 -12.16 8.39 -2.73
N ALA A 60 -11.20 8.38 -1.82
CA ALA A 60 -10.57 9.60 -1.30
C ALA A 60 -9.88 10.40 -2.42
N TYR A 61 -9.15 9.72 -3.31
CA TYR A 61 -8.55 10.35 -4.50
C TYR A 61 -9.62 11.00 -5.39
N ALA A 62 -10.69 10.28 -5.70
CA ALA A 62 -11.79 10.79 -6.53
C ALA A 62 -12.47 12.01 -5.91
N LEU A 63 -12.64 12.03 -4.58
CA LEU A 63 -13.19 13.19 -3.86
C LEU A 63 -12.26 14.41 -3.93
N MET A 64 -10.94 14.22 -3.79
CA MET A 64 -9.96 15.31 -3.92
C MET A 64 -9.94 15.87 -5.35
N VAL A 65 -9.97 15.00 -6.37
CA VAL A 65 -10.05 15.41 -7.77
C VAL A 65 -11.35 16.16 -8.05
N ARG A 66 -12.48 15.68 -7.52
CA ARG A 66 -13.77 16.38 -7.63
C ARG A 66 -13.76 17.76 -6.96
N ALA A 67 -12.92 17.96 -5.95
CA ALA A 67 -12.73 19.24 -5.28
C ALA A 67 -11.70 20.14 -5.98
N ASP A 68 -11.25 19.79 -7.20
CA ASP A 68 -10.24 20.52 -7.99
C ASP A 68 -8.89 20.68 -7.27
N TRP A 69 -8.51 19.70 -6.44
CA TRP A 69 -7.21 19.73 -5.78
C TRP A 69 -6.08 19.49 -6.78
N HIS A 70 -5.03 20.29 -6.69
CA HIS A 70 -3.85 20.16 -7.54
C HIS A 70 -3.15 18.81 -7.31
N ILE A 71 -2.73 18.15 -8.39
CA ILE A 71 -2.15 16.79 -8.35
C ILE A 71 -0.94 16.67 -7.41
N HIS A 72 -0.12 17.71 -7.32
CA HIS A 72 1.04 17.70 -6.42
C HIS A 72 0.61 17.67 -4.95
N THR A 73 -0.47 18.35 -4.59
CA THR A 73 -1.03 18.33 -3.23
C THR A 73 -1.54 16.94 -2.87
N ILE A 74 -2.24 16.29 -3.82
CA ILE A 74 -2.75 14.93 -3.65
C ILE A 74 -1.60 13.94 -3.41
N ILE A 75 -0.51 14.04 -4.21
CA ILE A 75 0.69 13.20 -4.06
C ILE A 75 1.31 13.38 -2.67
N TRP A 76 1.51 14.63 -2.23
CA TRP A 76 2.09 14.90 -0.90
C TRP A 76 1.23 14.34 0.23
N ILE A 77 -0.09 14.47 0.15
CA ILE A 77 -1.01 14.00 1.19
C ILE A 77 -1.02 12.48 1.27
N PHE A 78 -1.16 11.77 0.15
CA PHE A 78 -1.10 10.31 0.17
C PHE A 78 0.27 9.80 0.61
N GLY A 79 1.35 10.41 0.11
CA GLY A 79 2.71 10.03 0.48
C GLY A 79 2.98 10.19 1.98
N LEU A 80 2.60 11.33 2.57
CA LEU A 80 2.74 11.58 4.00
C LEU A 80 1.82 10.68 4.83
N PHE A 81 0.58 10.48 4.40
CA PHE A 81 -0.37 9.60 5.08
C PHE A 81 0.14 8.17 5.18
N ILE A 82 0.52 7.56 4.05
CA ILE A 82 1.05 6.18 4.02
C ILE A 82 2.34 6.09 4.84
N SER A 83 3.27 7.03 4.67
CA SER A 83 4.53 7.03 5.42
C SER A 83 4.32 7.16 6.94
N SER A 84 3.37 8.00 7.36
CA SER A 84 3.04 8.20 8.78
C SER A 84 2.37 6.95 9.37
N VAL A 85 1.43 6.34 8.65
CA VAL A 85 0.77 5.09 9.08
C VAL A 85 1.79 3.96 9.19
N MET A 86 2.65 3.78 8.20
CA MET A 86 3.71 2.75 8.25
C MET A 86 4.69 2.99 9.39
N THR A 87 5.08 4.25 9.63
CA THR A 87 5.94 4.62 10.75
C THR A 87 5.26 4.32 12.09
N ALA A 88 3.97 4.65 12.24
CA ALA A 88 3.22 4.36 13.45
C ALA A 88 3.07 2.85 13.70
N ILE A 89 2.82 2.06 12.65
CA ILE A 89 2.78 0.59 12.73
C ILE A 89 4.15 0.07 13.16
N TRP A 90 5.23 0.54 12.55
CA TRP A 90 6.59 0.14 12.92
C TRP A 90 6.91 0.50 14.36
N LEU A 91 6.63 1.73 14.80
CA LEU A 91 6.83 2.16 16.19
C LEU A 91 6.04 1.33 17.19
N ARG A 92 4.84 0.88 16.81
CA ARG A 92 3.99 0.04 17.65
C ARG A 92 4.51 -1.39 17.78
N HIS A 93 5.00 -1.98 16.69
CA HIS A 93 5.38 -3.41 16.64
C HIS A 93 6.89 -3.64 16.77
N ARG A 94 7.73 -2.59 16.81
CA ARG A 94 9.20 -2.74 16.97
C ARG A 94 9.63 -3.39 18.29
N HIS A 95 8.73 -3.46 19.28
CA HIS A 95 8.97 -4.08 20.58
C HIS A 95 8.29 -5.46 20.71
N ASP A 96 7.64 -5.95 19.65
CA ASP A 96 7.02 -7.27 19.68
C ASP A 96 8.12 -8.33 19.64
N VAL A 97 8.26 -9.06 20.74
CA VAL A 97 9.16 -10.21 20.82
C VAL A 97 8.51 -11.34 20.03
N VAL A 98 9.11 -11.71 18.89
CA VAL A 98 8.68 -12.85 18.10
C VAL A 98 9.07 -14.12 18.87
N HIS A 99 8.11 -14.76 19.52
CA HIS A 99 8.27 -16.06 20.17
C HIS A 99 8.16 -17.21 19.17
#